data_AF-A0A7G9L7D0-F1
#
_entry.id   AF-A0A7G9L7D0-F1
#
_cell.length_a   1.000
_cell.length_b   1.000
_cell.length_c   1.000
_cell.angle_alpha   90.00
_cell.angle_beta   90.00
_cell.angle_gamma   90.00
#
_symmetry.space_group_name_H-M   'P 1'
#
loop_
_entity.id
_entity.type
_entity.pdbx_description
1 polymer ?
#
loop_
_entity_poly.entity_id
_entity_poly.type
_entity_poly.pdbx_seq_one_letter_code
_entity_poly.pdbx_strand_id
1 'polypeptide(L)'
;MILTSILSFFGCKKQPEKSNEEIEMDKHFEEWNNRKIYKVLTSEILESISDDNLEQTIFDNIYEIIGDDYRNELADIQKLSKGQQAFWSTWVLEGEVNNGGFNQFYFNPSGQYSDMAEFGFKTIGAEKHADLTTNANKIYAENKERLAEFDDGTMESFSESYKDNPLNKLDTEFYELGDLESISELRIKYIREHISEFTTE
;
A
#
# COMPACT_ATOMS: atom_id res chain seq x y z
N MET A 1 18.63 -3.80 6.59
CA MET A 1 19.99 -3.27 6.42
C MET A 1 20.24 -2.21 7.48
N ILE A 2 21.21 -2.44 8.37
CA ILE A 2 21.55 -1.52 9.47
C ILE A 2 22.68 -0.62 8.97
N LEU A 3 22.38 0.64 8.67
CA LEU A 3 23.40 1.66 8.36
C LEU A 3 23.79 2.40 9.65
N THR A 4 24.59 1.73 10.48
CA THR A 4 25.33 2.39 11.57
C THR A 4 26.61 2.97 11.01
N SER A 5 26.63 4.28 10.76
CA SER A 5 27.85 5.03 10.48
C SER A 5 28.38 5.65 11.77
N ILE A 6 29.38 4.98 12.36
CA ILE A 6 30.19 5.53 13.46
C ILE A 6 31.22 6.49 12.86
N LEU A 7 31.17 7.77 13.23
CA LEU A 7 32.27 8.72 13.06
C LEU A 7 32.49 9.44 14.39
N SER A 8 33.35 8.84 15.21
CA SER A 8 33.85 9.43 16.45
C SER A 8 35.05 10.34 16.11
N PHE A 9 34.87 11.65 16.13
CA PHE A 9 35.96 12.63 16.22
C PHE A 9 35.81 13.46 17.49
N PHE A 10 36.83 13.41 18.35
CA PHE A 10 36.92 14.19 19.57
C PHE A 10 36.99 15.69 19.26
N GLY A 11 35.97 16.40 19.73
CA GLY A 11 35.94 17.84 19.91
C GLY A 11 34.58 18.18 20.49
N CYS A 12 34.53 18.71 21.72
CA CYS A 12 33.30 19.26 22.30
C CYS A 12 32.81 20.44 21.46
N LYS A 13 32.16 20.16 20.34
CA LYS A 13 31.23 21.05 19.68
C LYS A 13 29.85 20.55 20.11
N LYS A 14 29.01 21.46 20.63
CA LYS A 14 27.58 21.16 20.82
C LYS A 14 27.09 20.50 19.53
N GLN A 15 26.43 19.35 19.64
CA GLN A 15 25.65 18.84 18.50
C GLN A 15 24.77 20.00 18.01
N PRO A 16 24.69 20.23 16.69
CA PRO A 16 23.79 21.25 16.17
C PRO A 16 22.38 20.98 16.71
N GLU A 17 21.68 22.04 17.12
CA GLU A 17 20.26 21.93 17.48
C GLU A 17 19.51 21.38 16.27
N LYS A 18 18.68 20.35 16.49
CA LYS A 18 17.88 19.75 15.42
C LYS A 18 16.95 20.80 14.81
N SER A 19 16.72 20.70 13.51
CA SER A 19 15.69 21.52 12.86
C SER A 19 14.29 21.10 13.35
N ASN A 20 13.29 21.98 13.17
CA ASN A 20 11.91 21.60 13.49
C ASN A 20 11.44 20.39 12.66
N GLU A 21 11.86 20.30 11.40
CA GLU A 21 11.57 19.18 10.51
C GLU A 21 12.17 17.87 11.04
N GLU A 22 13.41 17.91 11.55
CA GLU A 22 14.06 16.74 12.16
C GLU A 22 13.33 16.30 13.44
N ILE A 23 12.87 17.25 14.27
CA ILE A 23 12.11 16.96 15.48
C ILE A 23 10.74 16.34 15.16
N GLU A 24 10.06 16.87 14.15
CA GLU A 24 8.77 16.36 13.70
C GLU A 24 8.90 14.95 13.11
N MET A 25 9.93 14.72 12.29
CA MET A 25 10.24 13.40 11.76
C MET A 25 10.58 12.39 12.87
N ASP A 26 11.39 12.77 13.87
CA ASP A 26 11.67 11.91 15.03
C ASP A 26 10.38 11.55 15.78
N LYS A 27 9.48 12.52 15.97
CA LYS A 27 8.20 12.31 16.63
C LYS A 27 7.34 11.30 15.86
N HIS A 28 7.26 11.42 14.54
CA HIS A 28 6.54 10.45 13.70
C HIS A 28 7.15 9.04 13.77
N PHE A 29 8.48 8.92 13.78
CA PHE A 29 9.14 7.62 13.97
C PHE A 29 8.87 7.03 15.35
N GLU A 30 8.88 7.85 16.41
CA GLU A 30 8.55 7.41 17.75
C GLU A 30 7.08 6.96 17.85
N GLU A 31 6.14 7.71 17.26
CA GLU A 31 4.72 7.33 17.20
C GLU A 31 4.53 6.02 16.45
N TRP A 32 5.16 5.87 15.28
CA TRP A 32 5.13 4.64 14.48
C TRP A 32 5.62 3.41 15.26
N ASN A 33 6.78 3.54 15.91
CA ASN A 33 7.41 2.44 16.65
C ASN A 33 6.64 2.05 17.91
N ASN A 34 5.92 3.00 18.51
CA ASN A 34 5.15 2.79 19.73
C ASN A 34 3.64 2.58 19.48
N ARG A 35 3.20 2.57 18.22
CA ARG A 35 1.78 2.37 17.89
C ARG A 35 1.29 1.01 18.40
N LYS A 36 0.03 0.97 18.81
CA LYS A 36 -0.58 -0.25 19.32
C LYS A 36 -1.03 -1.13 18.15
N ILE A 37 -0.46 -2.34 18.08
CA ILE A 37 -0.89 -3.37 17.12
C ILE A 37 -2.01 -4.20 17.75
N TYR A 38 -3.17 -4.24 17.09
CA TYR A 38 -4.33 -4.99 17.52
C TYR A 38 -4.37 -6.36 16.83
N LYS A 39 -4.17 -7.43 17.61
CA LYS A 39 -4.29 -8.82 17.09
C LYS A 39 -5.73 -9.24 16.83
N VAL A 40 -6.65 -8.68 17.60
CA VAL A 40 -8.09 -8.87 17.47
C VAL A 40 -8.71 -7.48 17.41
N LEU A 41 -9.56 -7.25 16.42
CA LEU A 41 -10.36 -6.05 16.24
C LEU A 41 -11.81 -6.37 16.60
N THR A 42 -12.33 -5.65 17.59
CA THR A 42 -13.75 -5.66 17.94
C THR A 42 -14.43 -4.42 17.38
N SER A 43 -15.76 -4.42 17.31
CA SER A 43 -16.51 -3.23 16.87
C SER A 43 -16.21 -2.02 17.78
N GLU A 44 -16.12 -2.23 19.10
CA GLU A 44 -15.78 -1.16 20.06
C GLU A 44 -14.40 -0.55 19.79
N ILE A 45 -13.40 -1.38 19.46
CA ILE A 45 -12.07 -0.89 19.09
C ILE A 45 -12.16 -0.03 17.82
N LEU A 46 -12.80 -0.56 16.78
CA LEU A 46 -12.93 0.12 15.49
C LEU A 46 -13.68 1.45 15.63
N GLU A 47 -14.79 1.49 16.37
CA GLU A 47 -15.56 2.70 16.66
C GLU A 47 -14.76 3.76 17.44
N SER A 48 -13.81 3.33 18.28
CA SER A 48 -13.01 4.23 19.12
C SER A 48 -11.77 4.82 18.44
N ILE A 49 -11.24 4.16 17.41
CA ILE A 49 -10.04 4.60 16.69
C ILE A 49 -10.39 5.85 15.86
N SER A 50 -9.48 6.82 15.78
CA SER A 50 -9.64 7.99 14.90
C SER A 50 -9.41 7.62 13.44
N ASP A 51 -10.02 8.35 12.51
CA ASP A 51 -9.85 8.11 11.07
C ASP A 51 -8.37 8.15 10.64
N ASP A 52 -7.57 9.08 11.18
CA ASP A 52 -6.12 9.19 10.96
C ASP A 52 -5.33 7.90 11.25
N ASN A 53 -5.84 7.04 12.12
CA ASN A 53 -5.17 5.80 12.54
C ASN A 53 -5.89 4.54 12.03
N LEU A 54 -7.04 4.69 11.38
CA LEU A 54 -7.93 3.58 11.07
C LEU A 54 -7.30 2.65 10.04
N GLU A 55 -6.82 3.19 8.92
CA GLU A 55 -6.21 2.39 7.85
C GLU A 55 -4.97 1.64 8.35
N GLN A 56 -4.08 2.32 9.08
CA GLN A 56 -2.90 1.69 9.65
C GLN A 56 -3.28 0.57 10.62
N THR A 57 -4.35 0.74 11.41
CA THR A 57 -4.84 -0.30 12.32
C THR A 57 -5.38 -1.51 11.57
N ILE A 58 -6.15 -1.30 10.50
CA ILE A 58 -6.63 -2.41 9.64
C ILE A 58 -5.45 -3.12 8.97
N PHE A 59 -4.48 -2.37 8.42
CA PHE A 59 -3.28 -2.92 7.80
C PHE A 59 -2.48 -3.78 8.78
N ASP A 60 -2.18 -3.24 9.98
CA ASP A 60 -1.46 -3.96 11.02
C ASP A 60 -2.19 -5.25 11.44
N ASN A 61 -3.52 -5.20 11.57
CA ASN A 61 -4.30 -6.39 11.92
C ASN A 61 -4.30 -7.45 10.81
N ILE A 62 -4.46 -7.06 9.54
CA ILE A 62 -4.37 -8.00 8.42
C ILE A 62 -2.98 -8.63 8.36
N TYR A 63 -1.92 -7.84 8.57
CA TYR A 63 -0.55 -8.34 8.60
C TYR A 63 -0.34 -9.35 9.74
N GLU A 64 -0.90 -9.12 10.93
CA GLU A 64 -0.87 -10.10 12.03
C GLU A 64 -1.62 -11.41 11.69
N ILE A 65 -2.65 -11.37 10.84
CA ILE A 65 -3.43 -12.55 10.44
C ILE A 65 -2.69 -13.39 9.41
N ILE A 66 -2.14 -12.75 8.37
CA ILE A 66 -1.46 -13.46 7.28
C ILE A 66 -0.01 -13.84 7.63
N GLY A 67 0.63 -13.08 8.53
CA GLY A 67 2.00 -13.30 8.95
C GLY A 67 3.03 -13.18 7.82
N ASP A 68 4.23 -13.72 8.03
CA ASP A 68 5.37 -13.58 7.11
C ASP A 68 5.45 -14.70 6.04
N ASP A 69 4.34 -15.36 5.69
CA ASP A 69 4.33 -16.38 4.61
C ASP A 69 4.02 -15.77 3.24
N TYR A 70 4.99 -15.03 2.71
CA TYR A 70 4.88 -14.35 1.42
C TYR A 70 4.50 -15.27 0.23
N ARG A 71 4.70 -16.59 0.34
CA ARG A 71 4.34 -17.54 -0.72
C ARG A 71 2.85 -17.84 -0.77
N ASN A 72 2.16 -17.73 0.37
CA ASN A 72 0.74 -18.02 0.50
C ASN A 72 -0.10 -16.75 0.72
N GLU A 73 0.54 -15.57 0.70
CA GLU A 73 -0.07 -14.28 1.00
C GLU A 73 -1.40 -14.06 0.26
N LEU A 74 -1.44 -14.23 -1.07
CA LEU A 74 -2.69 -14.11 -1.84
C LEU A 74 -3.77 -15.09 -1.36
N ALA A 75 -3.40 -16.35 -1.11
CA ALA A 75 -4.34 -17.36 -0.64
C ALA A 75 -4.86 -17.06 0.78
N ASP A 76 -4.04 -16.42 1.62
CA ASP A 76 -4.44 -16.00 2.96
C ASP A 76 -5.32 -14.75 2.93
N ILE A 77 -4.99 -13.75 2.11
CA ILE A 77 -5.84 -12.59 1.85
C ILE A 77 -7.20 -13.01 1.29
N GLN A 78 -7.24 -14.01 0.38
CA GLN A 78 -8.49 -14.51 -0.19
C GLN A 78 -9.44 -15.14 0.85
N LYS A 79 -8.94 -15.55 2.02
CA LYS A 79 -9.76 -16.08 3.13
C LYS A 79 -10.38 -14.98 4.00
N LEU A 80 -9.89 -13.75 3.90
CA LEU A 80 -10.40 -12.61 4.67
C LEU A 80 -11.80 -12.19 4.18
N SER A 81 -12.46 -11.30 4.91
CA SER A 81 -13.74 -10.74 4.47
C SER A 81 -13.61 -9.96 3.15
N LYS A 82 -14.73 -9.66 2.51
CA LYS A 82 -14.72 -8.85 1.27
C LYS A 82 -14.25 -7.41 1.51
N GLY A 83 -14.63 -6.79 2.62
CA GLY A 83 -14.09 -5.50 3.03
C GLY A 83 -12.59 -5.51 3.29
N GLN A 84 -12.07 -6.54 3.95
CA GLN A 84 -10.62 -6.69 4.17
C GLN A 84 -9.85 -6.91 2.86
N GLN A 85 -10.39 -7.74 1.96
CA GLN A 85 -9.84 -7.93 0.61
C GLN A 85 -9.83 -6.61 -0.19
N ALA A 86 -10.92 -5.85 -0.15
CA ALA A 86 -11.04 -4.56 -0.82
C ALA A 86 -10.04 -3.54 -0.26
N PHE A 87 -9.95 -3.41 1.07
CA PHE A 87 -8.97 -2.55 1.73
C PHE A 87 -7.55 -2.92 1.34
N TRP A 88 -7.16 -4.19 1.51
CA TRP A 88 -5.79 -4.65 1.27
C TRP A 88 -5.35 -4.40 -0.17
N SER A 89 -6.15 -4.86 -1.13
CA SER A 89 -5.80 -4.79 -2.54
C SER A 89 -5.72 -3.36 -3.08
N THR A 90 -6.62 -2.48 -2.65
CA THR A 90 -6.60 -1.06 -3.04
C THR A 90 -5.47 -0.29 -2.35
N TRP A 91 -5.15 -0.61 -1.09
CA TRP A 91 -4.00 -0.05 -0.39
C TRP A 91 -2.66 -0.43 -1.05
N VAL A 92 -2.50 -1.71 -1.41
CA VAL A 92 -1.31 -2.19 -2.12
C VAL A 92 -1.19 -1.53 -3.49
N LEU A 93 -2.26 -1.49 -4.29
CA LEU A 93 -2.21 -0.89 -5.62
C LEU A 93 -1.89 0.61 -5.53
N GLU A 94 -2.57 1.37 -4.67
CA GLU A 94 -2.29 2.80 -4.48
C GLU A 94 -0.83 3.03 -4.08
N GLY A 95 -0.31 2.26 -3.12
CA GLY A 95 1.08 2.39 -2.67
C GLY A 95 2.09 2.10 -3.78
N GLU A 96 1.89 1.04 -4.56
CA GLU A 96 2.77 0.68 -5.67
C GLU A 96 2.73 1.71 -6.79
N VAL A 97 1.54 2.19 -7.17
CA VAL A 97 1.38 3.19 -8.22
C VAL A 97 1.97 4.53 -7.79
N ASN A 98 1.78 4.97 -6.54
CA ASN A 98 2.40 6.20 -6.03
C ASN A 98 3.92 6.11 -5.92
N ASN A 99 4.48 4.90 -5.74
CA ASN A 99 5.93 4.71 -5.63
C ASN A 99 6.63 4.56 -6.99
N GLY A 100 6.01 3.87 -7.96
CA GLY A 100 6.64 3.55 -9.24
C GLY A 100 5.64 3.26 -10.38
N GLY A 101 4.41 3.72 -10.28
CA GLY A 101 3.39 3.54 -11.31
C GLY A 101 2.85 2.12 -11.41
N PHE A 102 1.94 1.91 -12.36
CA PHE A 102 1.40 0.58 -12.66
C PHE A 102 2.48 -0.40 -13.10
N ASN A 103 3.58 0.08 -13.68
CA ASN A 103 4.72 -0.80 -13.98
C ASN A 103 5.24 -1.48 -12.71
N GLN A 104 5.48 -0.71 -11.63
CA GLN A 104 5.95 -1.29 -10.38
C GLN A 104 4.94 -2.27 -9.79
N PHE A 105 3.65 -1.95 -9.83
CA PHE A 105 2.59 -2.85 -9.36
C PHE A 105 2.62 -4.21 -10.07
N TYR A 106 2.73 -4.26 -11.40
CA TYR A 106 2.73 -5.54 -12.12
C TYR A 106 4.10 -6.23 -12.20
N PHE A 107 5.19 -5.48 -12.05
CA PHE A 107 6.54 -6.06 -11.98
C PHE A 107 6.78 -6.74 -10.64
N ASN A 108 6.31 -6.12 -9.55
CA ASN A 108 6.39 -6.70 -8.21
C ASN A 108 5.36 -7.84 -8.01
N PRO A 109 5.55 -8.68 -6.97
CA PRO A 109 4.55 -9.68 -6.59
C PRO A 109 3.15 -9.10 -6.30
N SER A 110 3.03 -7.79 -6.05
CA SER A 110 1.77 -7.09 -5.83
C SER A 110 0.79 -7.21 -7.00
N GLY A 111 1.27 -7.45 -8.22
CA GLY A 111 0.42 -7.70 -9.40
C GLY A 111 -0.55 -8.89 -9.23
N GLN A 112 -0.28 -9.79 -8.28
CA GLN A 112 -1.17 -10.88 -7.89
C GLN A 112 -2.53 -10.38 -7.33
N TYR A 113 -2.62 -9.12 -6.90
CA TYR A 113 -3.83 -8.48 -6.40
C TYR A 113 -4.64 -7.73 -7.46
N SER A 114 -4.21 -7.74 -8.72
CA SER A 114 -4.82 -6.98 -9.84
C SER A 114 -6.35 -7.09 -9.95
N ASP A 115 -6.88 -8.30 -10.04
CA ASP A 115 -8.33 -8.53 -10.10
C ASP A 115 -9.01 -8.09 -8.78
N MET A 116 -8.36 -8.36 -7.65
CA MET A 116 -8.89 -8.02 -6.32
C MET A 116 -8.98 -6.51 -6.13
N ALA A 117 -8.00 -5.75 -6.62
CA ALA A 117 -7.96 -4.29 -6.54
C ALA A 117 -9.04 -3.65 -7.42
N GLU A 118 -9.29 -4.19 -8.63
CA GLU A 118 -10.40 -3.75 -9.47
C GLU A 118 -11.75 -3.85 -8.73
N PHE A 119 -12.04 -5.03 -8.15
CA PHE A 119 -13.26 -5.22 -7.36
C PHE A 119 -13.24 -4.43 -6.06
N GLY A 120 -12.06 -4.24 -5.46
CA GLY A 120 -11.87 -3.46 -4.24
C GLY A 120 -12.25 -1.99 -4.45
N PHE A 121 -11.79 -1.37 -5.55
CA PHE A 121 -12.17 0.00 -5.89
C PHE A 121 -13.68 0.14 -6.10
N LYS A 122 -14.32 -0.81 -6.79
CA LYS A 122 -15.80 -0.84 -6.91
C LYS A 122 -16.48 -0.94 -5.55
N THR A 123 -15.93 -1.79 -4.67
CA THR A 123 -16.47 -2.03 -3.32
C THR A 123 -16.47 -0.76 -2.46
N ILE A 124 -15.38 0.02 -2.51
CA ILE A 124 -15.27 1.28 -1.75
C ILE A 124 -15.90 2.50 -2.46
N GLY A 125 -16.51 2.30 -3.64
CA GLY A 125 -17.17 3.35 -4.42
C GLY A 125 -16.25 4.20 -5.29
N ALA A 126 -14.98 3.82 -5.47
CA ALA A 126 -13.99 4.50 -6.30
C ALA A 126 -14.11 4.07 -7.78
N GLU A 127 -15.25 4.32 -8.41
CA GLU A 127 -15.60 3.78 -9.73
C GLU A 127 -14.58 4.13 -10.83
N LYS A 128 -14.04 5.36 -10.83
CA LYS A 128 -13.05 5.78 -11.81
C LYS A 128 -11.71 5.06 -11.63
N HIS A 129 -11.29 4.85 -10.39
CA HIS A 129 -10.10 4.06 -10.08
C HIS A 129 -10.30 2.59 -10.47
N ALA A 130 -11.52 2.05 -10.33
CA ALA A 130 -11.86 0.72 -10.80
C ALA A 130 -11.79 0.59 -12.33
N ASP A 131 -12.35 1.56 -13.07
CA ASP A 131 -12.28 1.59 -14.54
C ASP A 131 -10.83 1.69 -15.03
N LEU A 132 -10.03 2.55 -14.39
CA LEU A 132 -8.61 2.70 -14.69
C LEU A 132 -7.84 1.40 -14.41
N THR A 133 -8.11 0.74 -13.27
CA THR A 133 -7.51 -0.54 -12.91
C THR A 133 -7.92 -1.65 -13.88
N THR A 134 -9.18 -1.66 -14.34
CA THR A 134 -9.67 -2.58 -15.37
C THR A 134 -8.88 -2.40 -16.67
N ASN A 135 -8.61 -1.14 -17.07
CA ASN A 135 -7.81 -0.84 -18.25
C ASN A 135 -6.35 -1.27 -18.07
N ALA A 136 -5.76 -1.03 -16.90
CA ALA A 136 -4.41 -1.48 -16.55
C ALA A 136 -4.29 -3.01 -16.63
N ASN A 137 -5.26 -3.74 -16.04
CA ASN A 137 -5.33 -5.19 -16.06
C ASN A 137 -5.35 -5.73 -17.51
N LYS A 138 -6.15 -5.10 -18.37
CA LYS A 138 -6.24 -5.45 -19.79
C LYS A 138 -4.92 -5.20 -20.52
N ILE A 139 -4.31 -4.01 -20.36
CA ILE A 139 -3.04 -3.67 -21.01
C ILE A 139 -1.94 -4.62 -20.57
N TYR A 140 -1.85 -4.92 -19.26
CA TYR A 140 -0.89 -5.87 -18.74
C TYR A 140 -1.11 -7.26 -19.34
N ALA A 141 -2.34 -7.77 -19.37
CA ALA A 141 -2.65 -9.08 -19.93
C ALA A 141 -2.27 -9.18 -21.43
N GLU A 142 -2.52 -8.14 -22.22
CA GLU A 142 -2.16 -8.07 -23.65
C GLU A 142 -0.65 -7.99 -23.88
N ASN A 143 0.13 -7.56 -22.87
CA ASN A 143 1.58 -7.35 -22.98
C ASN A 143 2.40 -8.29 -22.08
N LYS A 144 1.75 -9.24 -21.39
CA LYS A 144 2.36 -10.01 -20.30
C LYS A 144 3.65 -10.72 -20.69
N GLU A 145 3.66 -11.39 -21.85
CA GLU A 145 4.84 -12.10 -22.33
C GLU A 145 6.02 -11.15 -22.56
N ARG A 146 5.79 -10.01 -23.22
CA ARG A 146 6.81 -8.98 -23.47
C ARG A 146 7.30 -8.35 -22.18
N LEU A 147 6.42 -8.09 -21.22
CA LEU A 147 6.81 -7.48 -19.93
C LEU A 147 7.61 -8.47 -19.07
N ALA A 148 7.29 -9.76 -19.13
CA ALA A 148 8.03 -10.80 -18.42
C ALA A 148 9.46 -10.99 -18.93
N GLU A 149 9.79 -10.57 -20.16
CA GLU A 149 11.17 -10.58 -20.67
C GLU A 149 12.12 -9.68 -19.86
N PHE A 150 11.58 -8.68 -19.17
CA PHE A 150 12.33 -7.78 -18.31
C PHE A 150 12.46 -8.27 -16.87
N ASP A 151 11.84 -9.38 -16.48
CA ASP A 151 11.92 -9.86 -15.09
C ASP A 151 12.98 -10.97 -14.97
N ASP A 152 14.23 -10.56 -14.80
CA ASP A 152 15.35 -11.44 -14.44
C ASP A 152 15.73 -11.35 -12.94
N GLY A 153 14.95 -10.62 -12.15
CA GLY A 153 15.18 -10.36 -10.73
C GLY A 153 16.27 -9.32 -10.40
N THR A 154 16.81 -8.60 -11.39
CA THR A 154 17.80 -7.54 -11.18
C THR A 154 17.18 -6.14 -11.09
N MET A 155 17.91 -5.20 -10.50
CA MET A 155 17.48 -3.79 -10.44
C MET A 155 17.57 -3.12 -11.81
N GLU A 156 18.55 -3.54 -12.61
CA GLU A 156 18.75 -3.08 -13.98
C GLU A 156 17.54 -3.44 -14.85
N SER A 157 17.05 -4.68 -14.75
CA SER A 157 15.91 -5.14 -15.55
C SER A 157 14.59 -4.50 -15.10
N PHE A 158 14.41 -4.26 -13.79
CA PHE A 158 13.34 -3.39 -13.28
C PHE A 158 13.41 -1.99 -13.90
N SER A 159 14.59 -1.36 -13.93
CA SER A 159 14.75 -0.03 -14.52
C SER A 159 14.45 -0.02 -16.03
N GLU A 160 14.89 -1.04 -16.76
CA GLU A 160 14.62 -1.18 -18.20
C GLU A 160 13.14 -1.52 -18.49
N SER A 161 12.42 -2.14 -17.55
CA SER A 161 10.99 -2.47 -17.72
C SER A 161 10.09 -1.26 -17.93
N TYR A 162 10.55 -0.06 -17.54
CA TYR A 162 9.83 1.20 -17.81
C TYR A 162 9.91 1.65 -19.26
N LYS A 163 10.90 1.17 -20.02
CA LYS A 163 11.14 1.62 -21.40
C LYS A 163 10.04 1.12 -22.33
N ASP A 164 9.42 2.05 -23.06
CA ASP A 164 8.31 1.77 -23.98
C ASP A 164 7.17 0.96 -23.32
N ASN A 165 6.97 1.15 -22.01
CA ASN A 165 5.95 0.44 -21.26
C ASN A 165 4.57 1.07 -21.49
N PRO A 166 3.58 0.32 -21.98
CA PRO A 166 2.24 0.84 -22.29
C PRO A 166 1.46 1.26 -21.04
N LEU A 167 1.84 0.78 -19.86
CA LEU A 167 1.19 1.11 -18.59
C LEU A 167 1.52 2.53 -18.12
N ASN A 168 2.69 3.09 -18.48
CA ASN A 168 3.16 4.39 -17.99
C ASN A 168 2.18 5.55 -18.28
N LYS A 169 1.33 5.40 -19.29
CA LYS A 169 0.32 6.42 -19.63
C LYS A 169 -0.81 6.49 -18.59
N LEU A 170 -1.06 5.41 -17.88
CA LEU A 170 -2.12 5.31 -16.87
C LEU A 170 -1.73 5.96 -15.55
N ASP A 171 -0.42 6.06 -15.26
CA ASP A 171 0.08 6.65 -14.02
C ASP A 171 -0.38 8.10 -13.86
N THR A 172 -0.31 8.89 -14.93
CA THR A 172 -0.79 10.29 -14.91
C THR A 172 -2.28 10.37 -14.62
N GLU A 173 -3.08 9.51 -15.24
CA GLU A 173 -4.53 9.45 -14.98
C GLU A 173 -4.82 9.06 -13.53
N PHE A 174 -4.05 8.13 -12.96
CA PHE A 174 -4.18 7.74 -11.55
C PHE A 174 -3.93 8.92 -10.62
N TYR A 175 -2.86 9.69 -10.83
CA TYR A 175 -2.53 10.86 -10.01
C TYR A 175 -3.59 11.96 -10.14
N GLU A 176 -4.06 12.24 -11.35
CA GLU A 176 -5.12 13.22 -11.60
C GLU A 176 -6.45 12.81 -10.94
N LEU A 177 -6.74 11.51 -10.87
CA LEU A 177 -7.90 11.01 -10.11
C LEU A 177 -7.73 11.20 -8.60
N GLY A 178 -6.52 10.94 -8.07
CA GLY A 178 -6.20 11.14 -6.65
C GLY A 178 -6.33 12.61 -6.20
N ASP A 179 -6.07 13.57 -7.09
CA ASP A 179 -6.31 15.00 -6.83
C ASP A 179 -7.81 15.37 -6.72
N LEU A 180 -8.70 14.53 -7.26
CA LEU A 180 -10.15 14.76 -7.30
C LEU A 180 -10.91 13.95 -6.25
N GLU A 181 -10.40 12.78 -5.88
CA GLU A 181 -11.05 11.81 -5.02
C GLU A 181 -10.00 11.09 -4.17
N SER A 182 -10.09 11.23 -2.85
CA SER A 182 -9.18 10.55 -1.93
C SER A 182 -9.59 9.09 -1.75
N ILE A 183 -8.75 8.16 -2.22
CA ILE A 183 -8.96 6.72 -2.03
C ILE A 183 -8.97 6.38 -0.53
N SER A 184 -8.11 7.03 0.27
CA SER A 184 -8.07 6.88 1.73
C SER A 184 -9.39 7.25 2.39
N GLU A 185 -9.98 8.40 2.01
CA GLU A 185 -11.29 8.82 2.56
C GLU A 185 -12.40 7.82 2.19
N LEU A 186 -12.36 7.25 0.98
CA LEU A 186 -13.31 6.23 0.54
C LEU A 186 -13.16 4.91 1.31
N ARG A 187 -11.92 4.44 1.53
CA ARG A 187 -11.66 3.25 2.35
C ARG A 187 -12.11 3.47 3.79
N ILE A 188 -11.79 4.61 4.39
CA ILE A 188 -12.23 4.96 5.75
C ILE A 188 -13.76 4.96 5.83
N LYS A 189 -14.44 5.63 4.90
CA LYS A 189 -15.90 5.63 4.84
C LYS A 189 -16.46 4.21 4.75
N TYR A 190 -15.92 3.38 3.86
CA TYR A 190 -16.35 1.98 3.73
C TYR A 190 -16.14 1.20 5.03
N ILE A 191 -14.97 1.32 5.68
CA ILE A 191 -14.70 0.66 6.96
C ILE A 191 -15.73 1.06 8.03
N ARG A 192 -16.07 2.36 8.12
CA ARG A 192 -17.05 2.89 9.08
C ARG A 192 -18.47 2.39 8.80
N GLU A 193 -18.86 2.29 7.55
CA GLU A 193 -20.19 1.81 7.14
C GLU A 193 -20.31 0.27 7.26
N HIS A 194 -19.19 -0.45 7.26
CA HIS A 194 -19.11 -1.92 7.19
C HIS A 194 -18.25 -2.54 8.29
N ILE A 195 -18.26 -1.99 9.52
CA ILE A 195 -17.37 -2.40 10.64
C ILE A 195 -17.32 -3.93 10.86
N SER A 196 -18.44 -4.63 10.72
CA SER A 196 -18.50 -6.09 10.90
C SER A 196 -17.65 -6.90 9.91
N GLU A 197 -17.27 -6.31 8.77
CA GLU A 197 -16.34 -6.94 7.83
C GLU A 197 -14.88 -6.84 8.30
N PHE A 198 -14.58 -5.99 9.29
CA PHE A 198 -13.23 -5.75 9.79
C PHE A 198 -13.01 -6.25 11.22
N THR A 199 -14.05 -6.78 11.87
CA THR A 199 -13.92 -7.46 13.16
C THR A 199 -13.30 -8.84 13.01
N THR A 200 -12.49 -9.26 13.99
CA THR A 200 -11.73 -10.52 13.96
C THR A 200 -11.86 -11.35 15.24
N GLU A 201 -12.94 -11.09 15.99
CA GLU A 201 -13.33 -11.84 17.19
C GLU A 201 -14.03 -13.18 16.90
#